data_AF-A0A5N9G885-F1
#
_entry.id   AF-A0A5N9G885-F1
#
_cell.length_a   1.000
_cell.length_b   1.000
_cell.length_c   1.000
_cell.angle_alpha   90.00
_cell.angle_beta   90.00
_cell.angle_gamma   90.00
#
_symmetry.space_group_name_H-M   'P 1'
#
loop_
_entity.id
_entity.type
_entity.pdbx_description
1 polymer ?
#
loop_
_entity_poly.entity_id
_entity_poly.type
_entity_poly.pdbx_seq_one_letter_code
_entity_poly.pdbx_strand_id
1 'polypeptide(L)'
;MASSMRSVLLHAPATNDSRTRGRTGWWAWVLQRTTGVLLVGYLFLHILVLSSARAGADTFDRVLGVAQHPVLAALDIVLMAILLFHAANGIRIMLLDAGIAANRQVEMFWASVAVTLVGVAASAWLSVPLIFR
;
A
#
# COMPACT_ATOMS: atom_id res chain seq x y z
N MET A 1 25.60 33.67 27.65
CA MET A 1 24.17 33.96 27.38
C MET A 1 23.86 34.41 25.95
N ALA A 2 24.84 34.73 25.08
CA ALA A 2 24.58 35.22 23.71
C ALA A 2 24.35 34.13 22.63
N SER A 3 24.58 32.83 22.91
CA SER A 3 24.38 31.77 21.89
C SER A 3 22.93 31.31 21.75
N SER A 4 22.05 31.64 22.70
CA SER A 4 20.64 31.23 22.71
C SER A 4 19.75 32.05 21.77
N MET A 5 20.18 33.23 21.31
CA MET A 5 19.36 34.11 20.46
C MET A 5 19.60 33.90 18.95
N ARG A 6 20.60 33.09 18.56
CA ARG A 6 20.86 32.75 17.16
C ARG A 6 19.95 31.64 16.61
N SER A 7 19.38 30.80 17.47
CA SER A 7 18.46 29.73 17.06
C SER A 7 17.07 30.24 16.67
N VAL A 8 16.63 31.37 17.23
CA VAL A 8 15.33 31.99 16.93
C VAL A 8 15.33 32.67 15.55
N LEU A 9 16.49 33.18 15.09
CA LEU A 9 16.62 33.96 13.85
C LEU A 9 16.88 33.11 12.58
N LEU A 10 17.09 31.80 12.70
CA LEU A 10 17.40 30.91 11.56
C LEU A 10 16.21 30.08 11.08
N HIS A 11 14.98 30.51 11.36
CA HIS A 11 13.79 29.97 10.69
C HIS A 11 13.68 30.58 9.29
N ALA A 12 14.65 30.27 8.42
CA ALA A 12 14.49 30.51 7.00
C ALA A 12 13.18 29.83 6.56
N PRO A 13 12.29 30.53 5.83
CA PRO A 13 11.03 29.94 5.41
C PRO A 13 11.33 28.68 4.61
N ALA A 14 10.72 27.56 5.00
CA ALA A 14 10.86 26.29 4.29
C ALA A 14 10.69 26.51 2.78
N THR A 15 11.64 26.06 1.97
CA THR A 15 11.52 26.16 0.51
C THR A 15 10.40 25.23 0.03
N ASN A 16 9.80 25.49 -1.13
CA ASN A 16 8.73 24.63 -1.66
C ASN A 16 9.16 23.15 -1.72
N ASP A 17 10.40 22.87 -2.10
CA ASP A 17 10.96 21.51 -2.17
C ASP A 17 11.02 20.80 -0.83
N SER A 18 11.36 21.52 0.26
CA SER A 18 11.36 20.95 1.61
C SER A 18 9.94 20.63 2.09
N ARG A 19 8.97 21.49 1.74
CA ARG A 19 7.54 21.26 2.05
C ARG A 19 6.97 20.07 1.27
N THR A 20 7.29 19.93 -0.02
CA THR A 20 6.82 18.80 -0.82
C THR A 20 7.42 17.49 -0.35
N ARG A 21 8.73 17.46 -0.04
CA ARG A 21 9.39 16.30 0.59
C ARG A 21 8.72 15.90 1.90
N GLY A 22 8.46 16.86 2.79
CA GLY A 22 7.78 16.60 4.07
C GLY A 22 6.36 16.05 3.90
N ARG A 23 5.55 16.66 3.02
CA ARG A 23 4.18 16.20 2.73
C ARG A 23 4.15 14.80 2.12
N THR A 24 4.99 14.53 1.12
CA THR A 24 5.08 13.23 0.48
C THR A 24 5.55 12.16 1.45
N GLY A 25 6.53 12.46 2.30
CA GLY A 25 7.00 11.57 3.36
C GLY A 25 5.90 11.21 4.35
N TRP A 26 5.10 12.19 4.78
CA TRP A 26 3.97 11.96 5.68
C TRP A 26 2.91 11.05 5.08
N TRP A 27 2.52 11.29 3.82
CA TRP A 27 1.58 10.41 3.11
C TRP A 27 2.12 9.00 2.91
N ALA A 28 3.39 8.86 2.53
CA ALA A 28 4.04 7.55 2.38
C ALA A 28 4.02 6.74 3.69
N TRP A 29 4.19 7.41 4.83
CA TRP A 29 4.12 6.79 6.14
C TRP A 29 2.70 6.37 6.51
N VAL A 30 1.72 7.29 6.38
CA VAL A 30 0.30 7.00 6.71
C VAL A 30 -0.19 5.82 5.88
N LEU A 31 0.02 5.87 4.56
CA LEU A 31 -0.44 4.83 3.65
C LEU A 31 0.20 3.47 3.96
N GLN A 32 1.49 3.40 4.30
CA GLN A 32 2.14 2.13 4.66
C GLN A 32 1.47 1.48 5.88
N ARG A 33 1.16 2.28 6.91
CA ARG A 33 0.57 1.78 8.16
C ARG A 33 -0.88 1.37 7.95
N THR A 34 -1.67 2.22 7.30
CA THR A 34 -3.07 1.93 7.02
C THR A 34 -3.22 0.69 6.16
N THR A 35 -2.47 0.57 5.05
CA THR A 35 -2.50 -0.63 4.21
C THR A 35 -2.06 -1.88 4.97
N GLY A 36 -1.03 -1.79 5.83
CA GLY A 36 -0.59 -2.93 6.64
C GLY A 36 -1.67 -3.44 7.60
N VAL A 37 -2.37 -2.53 8.30
CA VAL A 37 -3.48 -2.91 9.18
C VAL A 37 -4.63 -3.55 8.41
N LEU A 38 -4.97 -3.01 7.23
CA LEU A 38 -6.00 -3.59 6.36
C LEU A 38 -5.60 -5.00 5.88
N LEU A 39 -4.34 -5.21 5.49
CA LEU A 39 -3.84 -6.51 5.05
C LEU A 39 -3.80 -7.53 6.17
N VAL A 40 -3.48 -7.13 7.40
CA VAL A 40 -3.57 -8.03 8.57
C VAL A 40 -5.02 -8.48 8.77
N GLY A 41 -5.99 -7.55 8.72
CA GLY A 41 -7.42 -7.89 8.79
C GLY A 41 -7.84 -8.84 7.67
N TYR A 42 -7.44 -8.54 6.43
CA TYR A 42 -7.69 -9.40 5.28
C TYR A 42 -7.07 -10.79 5.45
N LEU A 43 -5.85 -10.89 5.99
CA LEU A 43 -5.16 -12.15 6.19
C LEU A 43 -5.96 -13.12 7.07
N PHE A 44 -6.63 -12.63 8.12
CA PHE A 44 -7.53 -13.46 8.92
C PHE A 44 -8.70 -14.00 8.09
N LEU A 45 -9.39 -13.12 7.35
CA LEU A 45 -10.50 -13.54 6.48
C LEU A 45 -10.03 -14.56 5.43
N HIS A 46 -8.87 -14.31 4.82
CA HIS A 46 -8.25 -15.17 3.82
C HIS A 46 -7.95 -16.57 4.37
N ILE A 47 -7.36 -16.64 5.56
CA ILE A 47 -7.09 -17.91 6.24
C ILE A 47 -8.39 -18.63 6.59
N LEU A 48 -9.43 -17.92 7.04
CA LEU A 48 -10.72 -18.55 7.37
C LEU A 48 -11.35 -19.21 6.13
N VAL A 49 -11.39 -18.52 5.00
CA VAL A 49 -11.91 -19.06 3.73
C VAL A 49 -11.10 -20.29 3.31
N LEU A 50 -9.78 -20.20 3.23
CA LEU A 50 -8.95 -21.34 2.83
C LEU A 50 -9.02 -22.51 3.82
N SER A 51 -9.14 -22.23 5.12
CA SER A 51 -9.21 -23.27 6.15
C SER A 51 -10.49 -24.10 6.08
N SER A 52 -11.56 -23.56 5.47
CA SER A 52 -12.83 -24.26 5.24
C SER A 52 -12.67 -25.46 4.30
N ALA A 53 -11.62 -25.47 3.46
CA ALA A 53 -11.26 -26.63 2.63
C ALA A 53 -11.02 -27.90 3.46
N ARG A 54 -10.61 -27.76 4.73
CA ARG A 54 -10.42 -28.90 5.63
C ARG A 54 -11.74 -29.56 6.07
N ALA A 55 -12.87 -28.88 5.89
CA ALA A 55 -14.20 -29.38 6.22
C ALA A 55 -14.92 -30.04 5.02
N GLY A 56 -14.20 -30.30 3.92
CA GLY A 56 -14.71 -30.94 2.71
C GLY A 56 -15.12 -29.94 1.62
N ALA A 57 -15.18 -30.44 0.38
CA ALA A 57 -15.46 -29.64 -0.82
C ALA A 57 -16.78 -28.86 -0.71
N ASP A 58 -17.87 -29.52 -0.29
CA ASP A 58 -19.19 -28.88 -0.15
C ASP A 58 -19.20 -27.69 0.83
N THR A 59 -18.36 -27.73 1.87
CA THR A 59 -18.24 -26.62 2.82
C THR A 59 -17.42 -25.49 2.21
N PHE A 60 -16.31 -25.83 1.55
CA PHE A 60 -15.46 -24.87 0.86
C PHE A 60 -16.22 -24.13 -0.24
N ASP A 61 -16.94 -24.84 -1.11
CA ASP A 61 -17.67 -24.26 -2.23
C ASP A 61 -18.77 -23.29 -1.76
N ARG A 62 -19.44 -23.61 -0.64
CA ARG A 62 -20.40 -22.70 0.00
C ARG A 62 -19.75 -21.42 0.52
N VAL A 63 -18.61 -21.53 1.20
CA VAL A 63 -17.89 -20.37 1.74
C VAL A 63 -17.26 -19.55 0.60
N LEU A 64 -16.70 -20.22 -0.40
CA LEU A 64 -16.13 -19.59 -1.59
C LEU A 64 -17.21 -18.85 -2.39
N GLY A 65 -18.42 -19.40 -2.51
CA GLY A 65 -19.55 -18.74 -3.16
C GLY A 65 -19.90 -17.38 -2.54
N VAL A 66 -19.70 -17.22 -1.22
CA VAL A 66 -19.82 -15.90 -0.57
C VAL A 66 -18.71 -14.96 -1.04
N ALA A 67 -17.45 -15.41 -1.03
CA ALA A 67 -16.30 -14.61 -1.46
C ALA A 67 -16.38 -14.20 -2.94
N GLN A 68 -17.04 -15.00 -3.78
CA GLN A 68 -17.24 -14.72 -5.21
C GLN A 68 -18.43 -13.79 -5.51
N HIS A 69 -19.13 -13.29 -4.48
CA HIS A 69 -20.18 -12.31 -4.70
C HIS A 69 -19.64 -11.08 -5.49
N PRO A 70 -20.34 -10.58 -6.53
CA PRO A 70 -19.84 -9.54 -7.43
C PRO A 70 -19.24 -8.30 -6.73
N VAL A 71 -19.85 -7.91 -5.60
CA VAL A 71 -19.36 -6.78 -4.78
C VAL A 71 -18.01 -7.11 -4.13
N LEU A 72 -17.83 -8.32 -3.58
CA LEU A 72 -16.57 -8.73 -2.97
C LEU A 72 -15.49 -8.94 -4.05
N ALA A 73 -15.87 -9.51 -5.19
CA ALA A 73 -14.95 -9.63 -6.33
C ALA A 73 -14.48 -8.28 -6.88
N ALA A 74 -15.32 -7.24 -6.82
CA ALA A 74 -14.90 -5.87 -7.11
C ALA A 74 -13.94 -5.31 -6.04
N LEU A 75 -14.16 -5.64 -4.75
CA LEU A 75 -13.25 -5.28 -3.66
C LEU A 75 -11.88 -5.97 -3.78
N ASP A 76 -11.77 -7.12 -4.45
CA ASP A 76 -10.48 -7.77 -4.71
C ASP A 76 -9.53 -6.88 -5.52
N ILE A 77 -10.05 -6.03 -6.42
CA ILE A 77 -9.23 -5.06 -7.16
C ILE A 77 -8.68 -3.97 -6.23
N VAL A 78 -9.51 -3.50 -5.29
CA VAL A 78 -9.09 -2.52 -4.27
C VAL A 78 -8.05 -3.14 -3.33
N LEU A 79 -8.30 -4.37 -2.90
CA LEU A 79 -7.36 -5.13 -2.08
C LEU A 79 -6.03 -5.37 -2.80
N MET A 80 -6.06 -5.64 -4.11
CA MET A 80 -4.86 -5.77 -4.92
C MET A 80 -4.06 -4.47 -4.94
N ALA A 81 -4.72 -3.31 -5.04
CA ALA A 81 -4.06 -2.01 -4.93
C ALA A 81 -3.41 -1.79 -3.56
N ILE A 82 -4.10 -2.15 -2.48
CA ILE A 82 -3.58 -2.09 -1.11
C ILE A 82 -2.32 -2.98 -0.97
N LEU A 83 -2.40 -4.22 -1.45
CA LEU A 83 -1.30 -5.19 -1.39
C LEU A 83 -0.07 -4.71 -2.15
N LEU A 84 -0.25 -4.32 -3.41
CA LEU A 84 0.85 -3.89 -4.27
C LEU A 84 1.51 -2.61 -3.77
N PHE A 85 0.70 -1.64 -3.32
CA PHE A 85 1.24 -0.43 -2.72
C PHE A 85 2.04 -0.73 -1.45
N HIS A 86 1.51 -1.57 -0.56
CA HIS A 86 2.19 -1.95 0.68
C HIS A 86 3.55 -2.61 0.43
N ALA A 87 3.61 -3.51 -0.54
CA ALA A 87 4.84 -4.17 -0.96
C ALA A 87 5.82 -3.18 -1.61
N ALA A 88 5.37 -2.40 -2.60
CA ALA A 88 6.22 -1.47 -3.33
C ALA A 88 6.78 -0.35 -2.44
N ASN A 89 5.96 0.24 -1.58
CA ASN A 89 6.39 1.27 -0.64
C ASN A 89 7.24 0.69 0.50
N GLY A 90 6.99 -0.56 0.92
CA GLY A 90 7.87 -1.30 1.84
C GLY A 90 9.28 -1.49 1.27
N ILE A 91 9.39 -1.94 0.01
CA ILE A 91 10.67 -2.06 -0.70
C ILE A 91 11.36 -0.69 -0.82
N ARG A 92 10.61 0.37 -1.16
CA ARG A 92 11.14 1.74 -1.17
C ARG A 92 11.78 2.11 0.17
N ILE A 93 11.11 1.84 1.28
CA ILE A 93 11.65 2.14 2.63
C ILE A 93 12.94 1.35 2.87
N MET A 94 12.96 0.05 2.57
CA MET A 94 14.16 -0.79 2.71
C MET A 94 15.35 -0.25 1.89
N LEU A 95 15.11 0.19 0.65
CA LEU A 95 16.14 0.78 -0.20
C LEU A 95 16.66 2.10 0.37
N LEU A 96 15.77 2.98 0.82
CA LEU A 96 16.15 4.26 1.44
C LEU A 96 16.96 4.04 2.73
N ASP A 97 16.56 3.08 3.56
CA ASP A 97 17.25 2.71 4.81
C ASP A 97 18.62 2.08 4.54
N ALA A 98 18.77 1.35 3.42
CA ALA A 98 20.05 0.85 2.94
C ALA A 98 20.96 1.95 2.32
N GLY A 99 20.51 3.21 2.31
CA GLY A 99 21.24 4.33 1.71
C GLY A 99 21.11 4.43 0.19
N ILE A 100 20.36 3.52 -0.45
CA ILE A 100 20.14 3.53 -1.89
C ILE A 100 19.11 4.61 -2.21
N ALA A 101 19.52 5.57 -3.05
CA ALA A 101 18.64 6.66 -3.51
C ALA A 101 18.02 7.51 -2.37
N ALA A 102 18.73 7.63 -1.23
CA ALA A 102 18.29 8.40 -0.06
C ALA A 102 17.90 9.87 -0.36
N ASN A 103 18.54 10.49 -1.36
CA ASN A 103 18.23 11.85 -1.81
C ASN A 103 17.00 11.92 -2.76
N ARG A 104 16.53 10.79 -3.30
CA ARG A 104 15.43 10.68 -4.29
C ARG A 104 14.11 10.18 -3.69
N GLN A 105 13.88 10.43 -2.41
CA GLN A 105 12.70 9.95 -1.66
C GLN A 105 11.33 10.25 -2.32
N VAL A 106 11.17 11.39 -3.00
CA VAL A 106 9.91 11.81 -3.67
C VAL A 106 9.75 11.06 -4.98
N GLU A 107 10.82 10.96 -5.78
CA GLU A 107 10.83 10.20 -7.04
C GLU A 107 10.50 8.73 -6.78
N MET A 108 11.14 8.14 -5.76
CA MET A 108 10.86 6.74 -5.38
C MET A 108 9.44 6.53 -4.87
N PHE A 109 8.83 7.52 -4.21
CA PHE A 109 7.44 7.43 -3.80
C PHE A 109 6.52 7.36 -5.02
N TRP A 110 6.69 8.27 -5.98
CA TRP A 110 5.89 8.24 -7.20
C TRP A 110 6.16 7.01 -8.07
N ALA A 111 7.40 6.50 -8.08
CA ALA A 111 7.72 5.23 -8.71
C ALA A 111 6.93 4.07 -8.06
N SER A 112 6.85 4.02 -6.73
CA SER A 112 6.05 3.00 -6.02
C SER A 112 4.55 3.08 -6.36
N VAL A 113 4.01 4.30 -6.49
CA VAL A 113 2.63 4.53 -6.95
C VAL A 113 2.44 4.06 -8.39
N ALA A 114 3.35 4.41 -9.30
CA ALA A 114 3.27 4.00 -10.69
C ALA A 114 3.31 2.47 -10.86
N VAL A 115 4.23 1.79 -10.16
CA VAL A 115 4.30 0.32 -10.13
C VAL A 115 3.00 -0.29 -9.63
N THR A 116 2.41 0.29 -8.58
CA THR A 116 1.12 -0.16 -8.05
C THR A 116 0.02 -0.03 -9.10
N LEU A 117 -0.13 1.14 -9.72
CA LEU A 117 -1.19 1.40 -10.71
C LEU A 117 -1.07 0.48 -11.93
N VAL A 118 0.15 0.27 -12.43
CA VAL A 118 0.41 -0.65 -13.55
C VAL A 118 0.05 -2.09 -13.15
N GLY A 119 0.47 -2.53 -11.96
CA GLY A 119 0.15 -3.88 -11.47
C GLY A 119 -1.35 -4.10 -11.27
N VAL A 120 -2.06 -3.11 -10.72
CA VAL A 120 -3.53 -3.15 -10.57
C VAL A 120 -4.21 -3.19 -11.92
N ALA A 121 -3.79 -2.36 -12.88
CA ALA A 121 -4.36 -2.36 -14.22
C ALA A 121 -4.16 -3.71 -14.93
N ALA A 122 -2.96 -4.29 -14.83
CA ALA A 122 -2.67 -5.61 -15.36
C ALA A 122 -3.52 -6.70 -14.68
N SER A 123 -3.65 -6.66 -13.36
CA SER A 123 -4.49 -7.59 -12.61
C SER A 123 -5.96 -7.48 -13.03
N ALA A 124 -6.51 -6.27 -13.08
CA ALA A 124 -7.89 -6.03 -13.47
C ALA A 124 -8.17 -6.46 -14.91
N TRP A 125 -7.26 -6.17 -15.84
CA TRP A 125 -7.35 -6.61 -17.24
C TRP A 125 -7.48 -8.14 -17.36
N LEU A 126 -6.77 -8.88 -16.51
CA LEU A 126 -6.80 -10.34 -16.50
C LEU A 126 -8.02 -10.89 -15.75
N SER A 127 -8.33 -10.36 -14.57
CA SER A 127 -9.33 -10.94 -13.67
C SER A 127 -10.76 -10.53 -13.97
N VAL A 128 -11.02 -9.27 -14.34
CA VAL A 128 -12.37 -8.75 -14.56
C VAL A 128 -13.10 -9.54 -15.64
N PRO A 129 -12.50 -9.82 -16.81
CA PRO A 129 -13.14 -10.67 -17.78
C PRO A 129 -13.43 -12.06 -17.22
N LEU A 130 -12.56 -12.67 -16.42
CA LEU A 130 -12.78 -14.02 -15.91
C LEU A 130 -13.91 -14.11 -14.87
N ILE A 131 -14.11 -13.06 -14.09
CA ILE A 131 -15.07 -13.02 -12.98
C ILE A 131 -16.49 -12.69 -13.45
N PHE A 132 -16.65 -11.79 -14.43
CA PHE A 132 -17.96 -11.28 -14.86
C PHE A 132 -18.44 -11.85 -16.20
N ARG A 133 -17.96 -13.04 -16.57
CA ARG A 133 -18.45 -13.81 -17.72
C ARG A 133 -19.70 -14.60 -17.37
#